data_AF-A0A9D5JAT7-F1
#
_entry.id   AF-A0A9D5JAT7-F1
#
_cell.length_a   1.000
_cell.length_b   1.000
_cell.length_c   1.000
_cell.angle_alpha   90.00
_cell.angle_beta   90.00
_cell.angle_gamma   90.00
#
_symmetry.space_group_name_H-M   'P 1'
#
loop_
_entity.id
_entity.type
_entity.pdbx_description
1 polymer ?
#
loop_
_entity_poly.entity_id
_entity_poly.type
_entity_poly.pdbx_seq_one_letter_code
_entity_poly.pdbx_strand_id
1 'polypeptide(L)'
;MHALICSGLHDWVEWRFGEGMLKELRFYNPAFRKKRIGLIPDQDLFSDLDLLSRLSHQPKSSLLEDFRRYMAIPLLFEYRALVPAEWTALEVVEHTEPCIHTAIRDADDGAPPFIRCWRTPDNAVRIMYNSSRRMCEFARGLIRGIGDHYQEDLIIDQTLCMKRGDAYCELFVRSTIVSTIQDAAGSVRRLRLHPSIVNEAVDMVKRQLTNASVDSDTIEALVLSTMEAVGNVVRHAKSPDCEVAVHVQGNLVKLQVTDYGPGFTLTKRAMPDPFSEGGRGIALMQSACDSVDYEVRRSGNCLTLLKRQAGP
;
A
#
# COMPACT_ATOMS: atom_id res chain seq x y z
N MET A 1 -16.59 -20.50 -0.32
CA MET A 1 -16.42 -19.04 -0.13
C MET A 1 -16.68 -18.67 1.32
N HIS A 2 -15.98 -17.66 1.84
CA HIS A 2 -16.19 -17.12 3.19
C HIS A 2 -17.58 -16.49 3.32
N ALA A 3 -18.28 -16.73 4.43
CA ALA A 3 -19.65 -16.24 4.62
C ALA A 3 -19.76 -14.72 4.55
N LEU A 4 -18.74 -14.02 5.07
CA LEU A 4 -18.61 -12.56 5.01
C LEU A 4 -18.71 -11.99 3.59
N ILE A 5 -18.28 -12.72 2.55
CA ILE A 5 -18.42 -12.23 1.16
C ILE A 5 -19.90 -12.15 0.77
N CYS A 6 -20.73 -13.11 1.17
CA CYS A 6 -22.15 -13.06 0.85
C CYS A 6 -22.91 -12.07 1.75
N SER A 7 -22.56 -11.97 3.03
CA SER A 7 -23.11 -10.94 3.91
C SER A 7 -22.76 -9.53 3.40
N GLY A 8 -21.53 -9.33 2.95
CA GLY A 8 -21.09 -8.10 2.33
C GLY A 8 -21.79 -7.79 1.01
N LEU A 9 -22.19 -8.79 0.21
CA LEU A 9 -23.03 -8.57 -0.97
C LEU A 9 -24.40 -7.99 -0.60
N HIS A 10 -25.02 -8.52 0.46
CA HIS A 10 -26.27 -7.97 0.97
C HIS A 10 -26.10 -6.49 1.35
N ASP A 11 -25.11 -6.18 2.19
CA ASP A 11 -24.90 -4.82 2.69
C ASP A 11 -24.50 -3.85 1.58
N TRP A 12 -23.73 -4.31 0.59
CA TRP A 12 -23.41 -3.53 -0.60
C TRP A 12 -24.64 -3.23 -1.46
N VAL A 13 -25.54 -4.21 -1.66
CA VAL A 13 -26.79 -3.98 -2.39
C VAL A 13 -27.68 -3.00 -1.64
N GLU A 14 -27.80 -3.13 -0.33
CA GLU A 14 -28.53 -2.20 0.53
C GLU A 14 -28.02 -0.78 0.36
N TRP A 15 -26.70 -0.60 0.48
CA TRP A 15 -26.04 0.69 0.36
C TRP A 15 -26.20 1.31 -1.04
N ARG A 16 -26.06 0.51 -2.11
CA ARG A 16 -26.04 1.01 -3.49
C ARG A 16 -27.42 1.18 -4.11
N PHE A 17 -28.33 0.24 -3.86
CA PHE A 17 -29.64 0.16 -4.53
C PHE A 17 -30.82 0.34 -3.58
N GLY A 18 -30.58 0.34 -2.27
CA GLY A 18 -31.60 0.51 -1.25
C GLY A 18 -32.40 -0.77 -0.95
N GLU A 19 -33.22 -0.67 0.10
CA GLU A 19 -34.09 -1.74 0.59
C GLU A 19 -35.10 -2.27 -0.44
N GLY A 20 -35.50 -1.45 -1.42
CA GLY A 20 -36.38 -1.87 -2.51
C GLY A 20 -35.77 -3.02 -3.31
N MET A 21 -34.51 -2.87 -3.74
CA MET A 21 -33.79 -3.90 -4.49
C MET A 21 -33.59 -5.18 -3.66
N LEU A 22 -33.31 -5.04 -2.36
CA LEU A 22 -33.21 -6.20 -1.48
C LEU A 22 -34.51 -7.00 -1.41
N LYS A 23 -35.66 -6.32 -1.35
CA LYS A 23 -36.97 -6.98 -1.36
C LYS A 23 -37.20 -7.74 -2.67
N GLU A 24 -36.86 -7.16 -3.81
CA GLU A 24 -36.98 -7.85 -5.11
C GLU A 24 -36.03 -9.04 -5.22
N LEU A 25 -34.76 -8.89 -4.83
CA LEU A 25 -33.81 -10.00 -4.80
C LEU A 25 -34.30 -11.14 -3.92
N ARG A 26 -34.83 -10.84 -2.72
CA ARG A 26 -35.39 -11.85 -1.81
C ARG A 26 -36.66 -12.51 -2.35
N PHE A 27 -37.45 -11.78 -3.12
CA PHE A 27 -38.64 -12.33 -3.77
C PHE A 27 -38.26 -13.40 -4.80
N TYR A 28 -37.26 -13.14 -5.64
CA TYR A 28 -36.80 -14.09 -6.66
C TYR A 28 -35.78 -15.12 -6.15
N ASN A 29 -35.05 -14.80 -5.08
CA ASN A 29 -34.11 -15.69 -4.39
C ASN A 29 -34.28 -15.58 -2.86
N PRO A 30 -35.14 -16.41 -2.24
CA PRO A 30 -35.35 -16.42 -0.78
C PRO A 30 -34.11 -16.78 0.06
N ALA A 31 -33.05 -17.32 -0.58
CA ALA A 31 -31.76 -17.58 0.06
C ALA A 31 -30.85 -16.34 0.12
N PHE A 32 -31.21 -15.23 -0.54
CA PHE A 32 -30.51 -13.95 -0.42
C PHE A 32 -30.75 -13.32 0.95
N ARG A 33 -29.79 -13.44 1.86
CA ARG A 33 -29.94 -13.04 3.27
C ARG A 33 -28.67 -12.36 3.78
N LYS A 34 -28.86 -11.41 4.68
CA LYS A 34 -27.78 -10.67 5.35
C LYS A 34 -26.83 -11.58 6.13
N LYS A 35 -27.37 -12.57 6.85
CA LYS A 35 -26.58 -13.53 7.62
C LYS A 35 -26.57 -14.88 6.89
N ARG A 36 -25.41 -15.24 6.36
CA ARG A 36 -25.08 -16.61 5.93
C ARG A 36 -24.01 -17.18 6.87
N ILE A 37 -23.99 -18.50 7.04
CA ILE A 37 -23.12 -19.18 8.02
C ILE A 37 -22.38 -20.32 7.30
N GLY A 38 -21.10 -20.49 7.63
CA GLY A 38 -20.26 -21.57 7.13
C GLY A 38 -19.80 -21.39 5.69
N LEU A 39 -19.29 -22.48 5.11
CA LEU A 39 -18.73 -22.48 3.76
C LEU A 39 -19.84 -22.37 2.70
N ILE A 40 -19.78 -21.32 1.89
CA ILE A 40 -20.77 -21.05 0.85
C ILE A 40 -20.23 -21.45 -0.54
N PRO A 41 -20.97 -22.19 -1.37
CA PRO A 41 -20.58 -22.46 -2.75
C PRO A 41 -20.33 -21.17 -3.54
N ASP A 42 -19.31 -21.17 -4.39
CA ASP A 42 -18.99 -19.98 -5.21
C ASP A 42 -20.13 -19.59 -6.15
N GLN A 43 -20.87 -20.60 -6.63
CA GLN A 43 -21.99 -20.42 -7.55
C GLN A 43 -23.09 -19.54 -6.95
N ASP A 44 -23.26 -19.54 -5.63
CA ASP A 44 -24.27 -18.73 -4.95
C ASP A 44 -24.00 -17.23 -5.15
N LEU A 45 -22.75 -16.79 -4.93
CA LEU A 45 -22.35 -15.40 -5.21
C LEU A 45 -22.63 -15.02 -6.66
N PHE A 46 -22.22 -15.89 -7.60
CA PHE A 46 -22.36 -15.57 -9.02
C PHE A 46 -23.81 -15.57 -9.48
N SER A 47 -24.65 -16.42 -8.89
CA SER A 47 -26.09 -16.50 -9.18
C SER A 47 -26.83 -15.30 -8.60
N ASP A 48 -26.45 -14.85 -7.39
CA ASP A 48 -26.94 -13.60 -6.79
C ASP A 48 -26.60 -12.39 -7.68
N LEU A 49 -25.37 -12.33 -8.20
CA LEU A 49 -24.94 -11.29 -9.13
C LEU A 49 -25.65 -11.37 -10.50
N ASP A 50 -25.97 -12.57 -11.01
CA ASP A 50 -26.75 -12.74 -12.24
C ASP A 50 -28.19 -12.25 -12.08
N LEU A 51 -28.79 -12.51 -10.93
CA LEU A 51 -30.12 -11.99 -10.60
C LEU A 51 -30.10 -10.47 -10.47
N LEU A 52 -29.15 -9.91 -9.71
CA LEU A 52 -28.99 -8.46 -9.56
C LEU A 52 -28.74 -7.77 -10.89
N SER A 53 -27.94 -8.37 -11.79
CA SER A 53 -27.70 -7.84 -13.14
C SER A 53 -28.99 -7.70 -13.94
N ARG A 54 -29.89 -8.69 -13.86
CA ARG A 54 -31.20 -8.65 -14.53
C ARG A 54 -32.12 -7.59 -13.94
N LEU A 55 -32.20 -7.49 -12.61
CA LEU A 55 -33.10 -6.56 -11.92
C LEU A 55 -32.63 -5.10 -12.02
N SER A 56 -31.32 -4.85 -11.95
CA SER A 56 -30.74 -3.50 -12.03
C SER A 56 -30.47 -3.02 -13.47
N HIS A 57 -30.60 -3.92 -14.46
CA HIS A 57 -30.19 -3.71 -15.85
C HIS A 57 -28.72 -3.28 -16.03
N GLN A 58 -27.86 -3.59 -15.05
CA GLN A 58 -26.42 -3.32 -15.13
C GLN A 58 -25.65 -4.58 -15.52
N PRO A 59 -24.57 -4.48 -16.32
CA PRO A 59 -23.73 -5.62 -16.65
C PRO A 59 -23.15 -6.27 -15.39
N LYS A 60 -23.25 -7.61 -15.30
CA LYS A 60 -22.66 -8.40 -14.20
C LYS A 60 -21.19 -8.06 -13.95
N SER A 61 -20.42 -7.81 -15.01
CA SER A 61 -19.00 -7.43 -14.92
C SER A 61 -18.79 -6.13 -14.15
N SER A 62 -19.63 -5.12 -14.40
CA SER A 62 -19.60 -3.83 -13.69
C SER A 62 -19.98 -4.00 -12.22
N LEU A 63 -21.07 -4.73 -11.96
CA LEU A 63 -21.51 -5.04 -10.59
C LEU A 63 -20.43 -5.79 -9.80
N LEU A 64 -19.80 -6.79 -10.43
CA LEU A 64 -18.73 -7.56 -9.81
C LEU A 64 -17.50 -6.70 -9.53
N GLU A 65 -17.12 -5.77 -10.43
CA GLU A 65 -16.01 -4.83 -10.25
C GLU A 65 -16.21 -3.91 -9.05
N ASP A 66 -17.39 -3.33 -8.95
CA ASP A 66 -17.71 -2.42 -7.85
C ASP A 66 -17.83 -3.18 -6.52
N PHE A 67 -18.47 -4.35 -6.54
CA PHE A 67 -18.64 -5.19 -5.36
C PHE A 67 -17.30 -5.68 -4.78
N ARG A 68 -16.41 -6.20 -5.63
CA ARG A 68 -15.09 -6.69 -5.18
C ARG A 68 -14.23 -5.60 -4.56
N ARG A 69 -14.37 -4.35 -5.02
CA ARG A 69 -13.67 -3.17 -4.48
C ARG A 69 -14.24 -2.80 -3.11
N TYR A 70 -15.56 -2.76 -2.99
CA TYR A 70 -16.26 -2.53 -1.72
C TYR A 70 -15.87 -3.55 -0.63
N MET A 71 -15.74 -4.83 -1.01
CA MET A 71 -15.47 -5.92 -0.06
C MET A 71 -14.16 -5.79 0.72
N ALA A 72 -13.20 -4.98 0.27
CA ALA A 72 -11.96 -4.77 1.00
C ALA A 72 -12.21 -4.24 2.43
N ILE A 73 -13.12 -3.27 2.59
CA ILE A 73 -13.35 -2.62 3.88
C ILE A 73 -13.98 -3.58 4.92
N PRO A 74 -15.09 -4.30 4.63
CA PRO A 74 -15.63 -5.28 5.57
C PRO A 74 -14.62 -6.35 5.97
N LEU A 75 -13.79 -6.82 5.03
CA LEU A 75 -12.75 -7.81 5.31
C LEU A 75 -11.66 -7.24 6.23
N LEU A 76 -11.14 -6.04 5.94
CA LEU A 76 -10.16 -5.39 6.80
C LEU A 76 -10.72 -5.11 8.19
N PHE A 77 -11.98 -4.70 8.28
CA PHE A 77 -12.62 -4.46 9.57
C PHE A 77 -12.77 -5.75 10.39
N GLU A 78 -13.20 -6.85 9.76
CA GLU A 78 -13.33 -8.15 10.42
C GLU A 78 -11.98 -8.63 10.97
N TYR A 79 -10.92 -8.56 10.16
CA TYR A 79 -9.59 -9.06 10.51
C TYR A 79 -8.64 -8.00 11.05
N ARG A 80 -9.13 -6.84 11.48
CA ARG A 80 -8.31 -5.69 11.91
C ARG A 80 -7.28 -6.02 13.00
N ALA A 81 -7.57 -7.00 13.86
CA ALA A 81 -6.65 -7.44 14.91
C ALA A 81 -5.36 -8.10 14.37
N LEU A 82 -5.40 -8.57 13.11
CA LEU A 82 -4.27 -9.19 12.41
C LEU A 82 -3.52 -8.21 11.50
N VAL A 83 -3.99 -6.96 11.40
CA VAL A 83 -3.43 -5.92 10.55
C VAL A 83 -2.86 -4.81 11.44
N PRO A 84 -1.53 -4.77 11.64
CA PRO A 84 -0.86 -3.68 12.35
C PRO A 84 -1.25 -2.30 11.80
N ALA A 85 -1.50 -1.36 12.71
CA ALA A 85 -1.99 -0.02 12.34
C ALA A 85 -0.96 0.78 11.53
N GLU A 86 0.32 0.45 11.65
CA GLU A 86 1.40 1.11 10.92
C GLU A 86 1.67 0.52 9.53
N TRP A 87 0.92 -0.50 9.10
CA TRP A 87 1.08 -1.05 7.75
C TRP A 87 0.55 -0.11 6.68
N THR A 88 1.30 -0.01 5.59
CA THR A 88 0.88 0.55 4.30
C THR A 88 -0.05 -0.41 3.56
N ALA A 89 -0.72 0.09 2.51
CA ALA A 89 -1.55 -0.73 1.63
C ALA A 89 -0.77 -1.91 1.03
N LEU A 90 0.49 -1.67 0.62
CA LEU A 90 1.35 -2.73 0.07
C LEU A 90 1.73 -3.77 1.13
N GLU A 91 1.98 -3.38 2.38
CA GLU A 91 2.29 -4.34 3.46
C GLU A 91 1.09 -5.23 3.77
N VAL A 92 -0.14 -4.69 3.77
CA VAL A 92 -1.36 -5.50 3.90
C VAL A 92 -1.44 -6.54 2.78
N VAL A 93 -1.21 -6.12 1.53
CA VAL A 93 -1.25 -7.01 0.36
C VAL A 93 -0.15 -8.09 0.45
N GLU A 94 1.06 -7.72 0.85
CA GLU A 94 2.19 -8.64 1.04
C GLU A 94 1.89 -9.69 2.12
N HIS A 95 1.30 -9.29 3.24
CA HIS A 95 1.10 -10.17 4.40
C HIS A 95 -0.29 -10.83 4.43
N THR A 96 -1.10 -10.69 3.38
CA THR A 96 -2.45 -11.27 3.32
C THR A 96 -2.46 -12.79 3.53
N GLU A 97 -1.55 -13.54 2.89
CA GLU A 97 -1.49 -15.00 3.05
C GLU A 97 -1.11 -15.43 4.48
N PRO A 98 0.03 -15.00 5.06
CA PRO A 98 0.43 -15.47 6.38
C PRO A 98 -0.48 -15.01 7.52
N CYS A 99 -1.18 -13.88 7.37
CA CYS A 99 -2.05 -13.33 8.41
C CYS A 99 -3.52 -13.71 8.19
N ILE A 100 -4.18 -13.06 7.23
CA ILE A 100 -5.64 -13.16 7.06
C ILE A 100 -6.05 -14.55 6.54
N HIS A 101 -5.39 -15.06 5.48
CA HIS A 101 -5.77 -16.36 4.92
C HIS A 101 -5.45 -17.53 5.85
N THR A 102 -4.34 -17.47 6.59
CA THR A 102 -4.03 -18.46 7.64
C THR A 102 -5.11 -18.45 8.71
N ALA A 103 -5.46 -17.29 9.26
CA ALA A 103 -6.50 -17.19 10.30
C ALA A 103 -7.86 -17.71 9.83
N ILE A 104 -8.26 -17.41 8.58
CA ILE A 104 -9.50 -17.94 7.99
C ILE A 104 -9.49 -19.48 7.95
N ARG A 105 -8.34 -20.07 7.56
CA ARG A 105 -8.20 -21.54 7.48
C ARG A 105 -8.18 -22.18 8.87
N ASP A 106 -7.49 -21.57 9.83
CA ASP A 106 -7.39 -22.08 11.21
C ASP A 106 -8.75 -22.05 11.92
N ALA A 107 -9.60 -21.07 11.60
CA ALA A 107 -10.96 -20.95 12.12
C ALA A 107 -12.00 -21.82 11.38
N ASP A 108 -11.62 -22.51 10.29
CA ASP A 108 -12.54 -23.20 9.36
C ASP A 108 -13.68 -22.30 8.85
N ASP A 109 -13.42 -20.98 8.72
CA ASP A 109 -14.43 -19.97 8.35
C ASP A 109 -14.46 -19.69 6.83
N GLY A 110 -13.67 -20.43 6.06
CA GLY A 110 -13.71 -20.35 4.61
C GLY A 110 -12.55 -21.02 3.90
N ALA A 111 -12.57 -20.90 2.57
CA ALA A 111 -11.56 -21.46 1.68
C ALA A 111 -10.90 -20.36 0.84
N PRO A 112 -10.00 -19.54 1.43
CA PRO A 112 -9.24 -18.55 0.69
C PRO A 112 -8.30 -19.25 -0.32
N PRO A 113 -7.89 -18.56 -1.41
CA PRO A 113 -6.88 -19.10 -2.30
C PRO A 113 -5.53 -19.19 -1.57
N PHE A 114 -4.72 -20.20 -1.91
CA PHE A 114 -3.30 -20.13 -1.58
C PHE A 114 -2.62 -19.15 -2.54
N ILE A 115 -2.04 -18.09 -1.99
CA ILE A 115 -1.20 -17.16 -2.74
C ILE A 115 0.21 -17.16 -2.15
N ARG A 116 1.19 -16.76 -2.97
CA ARG A 116 2.52 -16.39 -2.46
C ARG A 116 2.76 -14.93 -2.80
N CYS A 117 3.14 -14.16 -1.79
CA CYS A 117 3.48 -12.75 -1.93
C CYS A 117 4.94 -12.56 -1.53
N TRP A 118 5.65 -11.71 -2.26
CA TRP A 118 6.98 -11.25 -1.85
C TRP A 118 7.28 -9.88 -2.45
N ARG A 119 8.11 -9.11 -1.75
CA ARG A 119 8.63 -7.84 -2.23
C ARG A 119 9.65 -8.03 -3.36
N THR A 120 9.56 -7.21 -4.39
CA THR A 120 10.55 -7.10 -5.47
C THR A 120 11.51 -5.93 -5.20
N PRO A 121 12.67 -5.85 -5.89
CA PRO A 121 13.67 -4.79 -5.67
C PRO A 121 13.15 -3.37 -5.90
N ASP A 122 12.14 -3.19 -6.76
CA ASP A 122 11.45 -1.94 -7.06
C ASP A 122 10.32 -1.61 -6.08
N ASN A 123 10.30 -2.27 -4.91
CA ASN A 123 9.29 -2.12 -3.86
C ASN A 123 7.85 -2.45 -4.30
N ALA A 124 7.69 -3.20 -5.39
CA ALA A 124 6.42 -3.79 -5.75
C ALA A 124 6.17 -5.09 -4.97
N VAL A 125 4.91 -5.49 -4.84
CA VAL A 125 4.51 -6.79 -4.31
C VAL A 125 4.16 -7.68 -5.49
N ARG A 126 4.91 -8.76 -5.66
CA ARG A 126 4.59 -9.80 -6.64
C ARG A 126 3.73 -10.87 -5.96
N ILE A 127 2.59 -11.16 -6.56
CA ILE A 127 1.62 -12.13 -6.08
C ILE A 127 1.49 -13.27 -7.09
N MET A 128 1.88 -14.47 -6.68
CA MET A 128 1.58 -15.68 -7.42
C MET A 128 0.28 -16.28 -6.89
N TYR A 129 -0.75 -16.26 -7.73
CA TYR A 129 -2.06 -16.79 -7.43
C TYR A 129 -2.28 -18.11 -8.17
N ASN A 130 -2.55 -19.19 -7.43
CA ASN A 130 -2.88 -20.48 -8.00
C ASN A 130 -4.11 -21.06 -7.30
N SER A 131 -5.26 -21.00 -7.96
CA SER A 131 -6.51 -21.52 -7.43
C SER A 131 -7.38 -22.08 -8.55
N SER A 132 -7.94 -23.27 -8.31
CA SER A 132 -8.93 -23.90 -9.18
C SER A 132 -10.15 -23.01 -9.43
N ARG A 133 -10.45 -22.08 -8.52
CA ARG A 133 -11.57 -21.12 -8.61
C ARG A 133 -11.36 -20.06 -9.70
N ARG A 134 -10.11 -19.81 -10.14
CA ARG A 134 -9.76 -18.83 -11.19
C ARG A 134 -10.36 -17.43 -10.96
N MET A 135 -10.37 -16.97 -9.70
CA MET A 135 -10.95 -15.70 -9.24
C MET A 135 -9.91 -14.59 -9.04
N CYS A 136 -8.83 -14.54 -9.83
CA CYS A 136 -7.80 -13.48 -9.72
C CYS A 136 -8.36 -12.08 -9.92
N GLU A 137 -9.42 -11.94 -10.71
CA GLU A 137 -10.21 -10.71 -10.86
C GLU A 137 -10.76 -10.22 -9.52
N PHE A 138 -11.23 -11.11 -8.65
CA PHE A 138 -11.71 -10.74 -7.31
C PHE A 138 -10.56 -10.21 -6.45
N ALA A 139 -9.39 -10.85 -6.50
CA ALA A 139 -8.20 -10.39 -5.79
C ALA A 139 -7.75 -8.99 -6.26
N ARG A 140 -7.75 -8.71 -7.56
CA ARG A 140 -7.47 -7.37 -8.11
C ARG A 140 -8.42 -6.31 -7.55
N GLY A 141 -9.69 -6.65 -7.43
CA GLY A 141 -10.71 -5.84 -6.80
C GLY A 141 -10.42 -5.48 -5.36
N LEU A 142 -10.11 -6.49 -4.55
CA LEU A 142 -9.74 -6.31 -3.15
C LEU A 142 -8.50 -5.43 -3.00
N ILE A 143 -7.46 -5.66 -3.81
CA ILE A 143 -6.23 -4.84 -3.80
C ILE A 143 -6.56 -3.37 -4.09
N ARG A 144 -7.44 -3.07 -5.05
CA ARG A 144 -7.89 -1.70 -5.31
C ARG A 144 -8.62 -1.10 -4.11
N GLY A 145 -9.53 -1.86 -3.50
CA GLY A 145 -10.26 -1.40 -2.32
C GLY A 145 -9.37 -1.20 -1.09
N ILE A 146 -8.29 -1.99 -0.95
CA ILE A 146 -7.25 -1.75 0.05
C ILE A 146 -6.55 -0.42 -0.26
N GLY A 147 -6.13 -0.19 -1.50
CA GLY A 147 -5.56 1.10 -1.91
C GLY A 147 -6.44 2.30 -1.54
N ASP A 148 -7.74 2.22 -1.82
CA ASP A 148 -8.68 3.29 -1.44
C ASP A 148 -8.77 3.53 0.06
N HIS A 149 -8.83 2.46 0.85
CA HIS A 149 -8.95 2.54 2.30
C HIS A 149 -7.74 3.22 2.94
N TYR A 150 -6.55 2.91 2.42
CA TYR A 150 -5.28 3.48 2.86
C TYR A 150 -4.94 4.81 2.18
N GLN A 151 -5.78 5.28 1.26
CA GLN A 151 -5.53 6.47 0.42
C GLN A 151 -4.18 6.37 -0.33
N GLU A 152 -3.86 5.17 -0.80
CA GLU A 152 -2.68 4.86 -1.60
C GLU A 152 -3.10 4.40 -3.00
N ASP A 153 -2.65 5.14 -4.01
CA ASP A 153 -2.88 4.76 -5.40
C ASP A 153 -2.01 3.55 -5.76
N LEU A 154 -2.65 2.40 -5.98
CA LEU A 154 -2.00 1.16 -6.38
C LEU A 154 -2.21 0.87 -7.87
N ILE A 155 -1.11 0.64 -8.58
CA ILE A 155 -1.11 0.09 -9.94
C ILE A 155 -1.02 -1.44 -9.84
N ILE A 156 -1.85 -2.13 -10.61
CA ILE A 156 -1.88 -3.59 -10.67
C ILE A 156 -1.69 -4.04 -12.11
N ASP A 157 -0.55 -4.67 -12.39
CA ASP A 157 -0.25 -5.29 -13.67
C ASP A 157 -0.42 -6.82 -13.58
N GLN A 158 -0.98 -7.44 -14.63
CA GLN A 158 -1.21 -8.89 -14.68
C GLN A 158 -0.62 -9.52 -15.95
N THR A 159 0.59 -10.04 -15.84
CA THR A 159 1.34 -10.68 -16.94
C THR A 159 0.80 -12.07 -17.27
N LEU A 160 0.54 -12.90 -16.25
CA LEU A 160 0.02 -14.27 -16.40
C LEU A 160 -1.39 -14.40 -15.82
N CYS A 161 -2.24 -15.19 -16.48
CA CYS A 161 -3.60 -15.45 -16.03
C CYS A 161 -4.12 -16.83 -16.42
N MET A 162 -4.60 -17.59 -15.43
CA MET A 162 -5.26 -18.89 -15.64
C MET A 162 -6.52 -18.80 -16.52
N LYS A 163 -7.14 -17.62 -16.65
CA LYS A 163 -8.25 -17.41 -17.60
C LYS A 163 -7.79 -17.31 -19.05
N ARG A 164 -6.52 -17.00 -19.29
CA ARG A 164 -5.87 -16.99 -20.62
C ARG A 164 -5.17 -18.30 -20.96
N GLY A 165 -5.20 -19.29 -20.06
CA GLY A 165 -4.57 -20.60 -20.24
C GLY A 165 -3.23 -20.77 -19.53
N ASP A 166 -2.73 -19.75 -18.83
CA ASP A 166 -1.49 -19.86 -18.05
C ASP A 166 -1.64 -20.80 -16.84
N ALA A 167 -0.53 -21.39 -16.38
CA ALA A 167 -0.54 -22.34 -15.26
C ALA A 167 -0.95 -21.69 -13.91
N TYR A 168 -0.69 -20.39 -13.75
CA TYR A 168 -1.02 -19.59 -12.58
C TYR A 168 -1.28 -18.14 -13.01
N CYS A 169 -1.86 -17.34 -12.11
CA CYS A 169 -1.97 -15.90 -12.30
C CYS A 169 -0.80 -15.20 -11.60
N GLU A 170 -0.27 -14.15 -12.21
CA GLU A 170 0.78 -13.32 -11.64
C GLU A 170 0.33 -11.87 -11.62
N LEU A 171 0.29 -11.27 -10.44
CA LEU A 171 -0.03 -9.85 -10.24
C LEU A 171 1.21 -9.13 -9.71
N PHE A 172 1.50 -7.96 -10.27
CA PHE A 172 2.46 -7.01 -9.74
C PHE A 172 1.70 -5.80 -9.22
N VAL A 173 1.85 -5.53 -7.93
CA VAL A 173 1.17 -4.42 -7.25
C VAL A 173 2.22 -3.42 -6.81
N ARG A 174 2.11 -2.17 -7.25
CA ARG A 174 3.06 -1.11 -6.89
C ARG A 174 2.31 0.16 -6.55
N SER A 175 2.85 0.93 -5.62
CA SER A 175 2.35 2.27 -5.33
C SER A 175 2.76 3.23 -6.46
N THR A 176 1.85 4.12 -6.89
CA THR A 176 2.19 5.19 -7.83
C THR A 176 3.24 6.14 -7.26
N ILE A 177 3.27 6.28 -5.92
CA ILE A 177 4.13 7.20 -5.17
C ILE A 177 5.61 6.98 -5.49
N VAL A 178 6.04 5.73 -5.68
CA VAL A 178 7.43 5.39 -6.03
C VAL A 178 7.75 5.77 -7.48
N SER A 179 6.79 5.66 -8.39
CA SER A 179 7.00 5.92 -9.82
C SER A 179 6.92 7.39 -10.23
N THR A 180 6.05 8.21 -9.61
CA THR A 180 5.75 9.55 -10.16
C THR A 180 6.88 10.57 -9.97
N ILE A 181 7.74 10.40 -8.96
CA ILE A 181 8.84 11.33 -8.66
C ILE A 181 10.22 10.73 -9.01
N GLN A 182 10.29 9.59 -9.70
CA GLN A 182 11.56 9.13 -10.27
C GLN A 182 12.00 9.96 -11.49
N ASP A 183 11.06 10.65 -12.15
CA ASP A 183 11.28 11.31 -13.45
C ASP A 183 11.28 12.85 -13.41
N ALA A 184 10.98 13.48 -12.27
CA ALA A 184 11.03 14.94 -12.14
C ALA A 184 12.46 15.38 -11.84
N ALA A 185 13.06 16.22 -12.68
CA ALA A 185 14.37 16.83 -12.42
C ALA A 185 14.24 17.90 -11.31
N GLY A 186 14.29 17.48 -10.05
CA GLY A 186 14.51 18.39 -8.93
C GLY A 186 15.94 18.92 -8.95
N SER A 187 16.16 20.10 -8.39
CA SER A 187 17.50 20.68 -8.32
C SER A 187 18.36 19.87 -7.34
N VAL A 188 19.13 18.92 -7.86
CA VAL A 188 20.11 18.15 -7.08
C VAL A 188 21.22 19.10 -6.62
N ARG A 189 21.49 19.12 -5.31
CA ARG A 189 22.60 19.87 -4.75
C ARG A 189 23.65 18.90 -4.23
N ARG A 190 24.85 18.99 -4.81
CA ARG A 190 26.03 18.30 -4.29
C ARG A 190 26.64 19.13 -3.16
N LEU A 191 26.83 18.50 -2.01
CA LEU A 191 27.32 19.09 -0.78
C LEU A 191 28.62 18.39 -0.38
N ARG A 192 29.66 19.17 -0.04
CA ARG A 192 30.91 18.63 0.47
C ARG A 192 30.75 18.30 1.96
N LEU A 193 31.09 17.08 2.37
CA LEU A 193 30.93 16.64 3.74
C LEU A 193 31.87 17.40 4.68
N HIS A 194 31.25 18.13 5.61
CA HIS A 194 31.87 18.83 6.72
C HIS A 194 30.87 18.81 7.89
N PRO A 195 31.27 18.83 9.18
CA PRO A 195 30.32 18.79 10.29
C PRO A 195 29.20 19.85 10.25
N SER A 196 29.45 21.00 9.62
CA SER A 196 28.45 22.07 9.45
C SER A 196 27.44 21.84 8.31
N ILE A 197 27.64 20.84 7.46
CA ILE A 197 26.85 20.64 6.24
C ILE A 197 25.40 20.25 6.52
N VAL A 198 25.13 19.70 7.72
CA VAL A 198 23.78 19.34 8.16
C VAL A 198 22.88 20.58 8.16
N ASN A 199 23.36 21.70 8.70
CA ASN A 199 22.60 22.95 8.77
C ASN A 199 22.39 23.53 7.37
N GLU A 200 23.40 23.46 6.49
CA GLU A 200 23.28 23.93 5.10
C GLU A 200 22.22 23.13 4.33
N ALA A 201 22.21 21.79 4.50
CA ALA A 201 21.20 20.93 3.91
C ALA A 201 19.79 21.24 4.45
N VAL A 202 19.64 21.42 5.76
CA VAL A 202 18.37 21.80 6.40
C VAL A 202 17.85 23.13 5.87
N ASP A 203 18.70 24.17 5.83
CA ASP A 203 18.32 25.49 5.33
C ASP A 203 17.92 25.43 3.85
N MET A 204 18.63 24.64 3.06
CA MET A 204 18.29 24.39 1.66
C MET A 204 16.93 23.72 1.51
N VAL A 205 16.69 22.60 2.21
CA VAL A 205 15.43 21.86 2.16
C VAL A 205 14.28 22.76 2.63
N LYS A 206 14.44 23.42 3.78
CA LYS A 206 13.42 24.33 4.34
C LYS A 206 13.06 25.45 3.36
N ARG A 207 14.06 26.11 2.75
CA ARG A 207 13.82 27.16 1.73
C ARG A 207 13.05 26.62 0.53
N GLN A 208 13.43 25.45 0.00
CA GLN A 208 12.77 24.87 -1.17
C GLN A 208 11.30 24.51 -0.87
N LEU A 209 11.04 23.91 0.30
CA LEU A 209 9.69 23.54 0.71
C LEU A 209 8.81 24.78 0.97
N THR A 210 9.34 25.80 1.64
CA THR A 210 8.62 27.07 1.84
C THR A 210 8.29 27.76 0.52
N ASN A 211 9.23 27.79 -0.43
CA ASN A 211 8.99 28.37 -1.76
C ASN A 211 7.95 27.58 -2.57
N ALA A 212 7.82 26.28 -2.31
CA ALA A 212 6.81 25.41 -2.91
C ALA A 212 5.47 25.41 -2.15
N SER A 213 5.31 26.28 -1.14
CA SER A 213 4.10 26.42 -0.32
C SER A 213 3.67 25.12 0.37
N VAL A 214 4.65 24.30 0.78
CA VAL A 214 4.41 23.08 1.56
C VAL A 214 3.95 23.44 2.98
N ASP A 215 3.02 22.68 3.54
CA ASP A 215 2.50 22.90 4.90
C ASP A 215 3.58 22.75 6.00
N SER A 216 3.35 23.38 7.15
CA SER A 216 4.33 23.46 8.24
C SER A 216 4.68 22.09 8.83
N ASP A 217 3.70 21.20 8.97
CA ASP A 217 3.90 19.88 9.58
C ASP A 217 4.78 19.01 8.68
N THR A 218 4.54 19.06 7.38
CA THR A 218 5.39 18.40 6.37
C THR A 218 6.80 18.99 6.35
N ILE A 219 6.94 20.31 6.48
CA ILE A 219 8.25 20.97 6.58
C ILE A 219 9.02 20.48 7.81
N GLU A 220 8.38 20.44 8.98
CA GLU A 220 9.02 20.01 10.23
C GLU A 220 9.47 18.54 10.16
N ALA A 221 8.61 17.66 9.65
CA ALA A 221 8.93 16.25 9.44
C ALA A 221 10.14 16.05 8.51
N LEU A 222 10.20 16.80 7.40
CA LEU A 222 11.29 16.69 6.44
C LEU A 222 12.57 17.39 6.90
N VAL A 223 12.49 18.44 7.71
CA VAL A 223 13.65 19.05 8.37
C VAL A 223 14.30 18.06 9.33
N LEU A 224 13.50 17.43 10.21
CA LEU A 224 13.98 16.37 11.09
C LEU A 224 14.63 15.25 10.29
N SER A 225 13.96 14.78 9.24
CA SER A 225 14.47 13.69 8.42
C SER A 225 15.75 14.07 7.66
N THR A 226 15.90 15.32 7.25
CA THR A 226 17.13 15.84 6.65
C THR A 226 18.29 15.83 7.65
N MET A 227 18.04 16.28 8.89
CA MET A 227 19.04 16.27 9.95
C MET A 227 19.57 14.85 10.22
N GLU A 228 18.66 13.88 10.31
CA GLU A 228 19.01 12.48 10.56
C GLU A 228 19.71 11.84 9.36
N ALA A 229 19.18 12.03 8.15
CA ALA A 229 19.75 11.46 6.94
C ALA A 229 21.16 12.00 6.67
N VAL A 230 21.33 13.33 6.60
CA VAL A 230 22.62 13.96 6.32
C VAL A 230 23.59 13.75 7.49
N GLY A 231 23.11 13.77 8.74
CA GLY A 231 23.90 13.43 9.91
C GLY A 231 24.47 12.00 9.84
N ASN A 232 23.66 11.03 9.37
CA ASN A 232 24.13 9.66 9.16
C ASN A 232 25.18 9.58 8.04
N VAL A 233 24.99 10.31 6.95
CA VAL A 233 25.98 10.38 5.86
C VAL A 233 27.31 10.94 6.37
N VAL A 234 27.30 12.06 7.11
CA VAL A 234 28.52 12.66 7.71
C VAL A 234 29.23 11.67 8.64
N ARG A 235 28.49 10.90 9.45
CA ARG A 235 29.08 9.95 10.40
C ARG A 235 29.60 8.66 9.74
N HIS A 236 28.96 8.19 8.67
CA HIS A 236 29.12 6.81 8.21
C HIS A 236 29.59 6.64 6.77
N ALA A 237 29.33 7.60 5.87
CA ALA A 237 29.57 7.38 4.44
C ALA A 237 31.06 7.31 4.08
N LYS A 238 31.94 7.97 4.85
CA LYS A 238 33.39 8.07 4.54
C LYS A 238 33.68 8.53 3.10
N SER A 239 32.76 9.30 2.50
CA SER A 239 32.89 9.92 1.17
C SER A 239 33.17 11.42 1.31
N PRO A 240 33.75 12.09 0.28
CA PRO A 240 33.99 13.54 0.35
C PRO A 240 32.71 14.35 0.17
N ASP A 241 31.72 13.82 -0.55
CA ASP A 241 30.51 14.53 -0.93
C ASP A 241 29.26 13.67 -0.68
N CYS A 242 28.12 14.34 -0.63
CA CYS A 242 26.78 13.76 -0.73
C CYS A 242 25.91 14.63 -1.63
N GLU A 243 24.74 14.11 -2.01
CA GLU A 243 23.77 14.86 -2.79
C GLU A 243 22.43 14.90 -2.07
N VAL A 244 21.77 16.06 -2.08
CA VAL A 244 20.44 16.24 -1.52
C VAL A 244 19.52 16.81 -2.60
N ALA A 245 18.34 16.22 -2.74
CA ALA A 245 17.34 16.68 -3.70
C ALA A 245 15.95 16.66 -3.08
N VAL A 246 15.16 17.69 -3.34
CA VAL A 246 13.76 17.78 -2.93
C VAL A 246 12.89 17.95 -4.16
N HIS A 247 11.78 17.23 -4.19
CA HIS A 247 10.81 17.28 -5.26
C HIS A 247 9.43 17.40 -4.64
N VAL A 248 8.67 18.39 -5.09
CA VAL A 248 7.29 18.62 -4.64
C VAL A 248 6.38 18.43 -5.84
N GLN A 249 5.40 17.53 -5.73
CA GLN A 249 4.42 17.27 -6.77
C GLN A 249 3.04 17.10 -6.15
N GLY A 250 2.15 18.07 -6.37
CA GLY A 250 0.84 18.09 -5.73
C GLY A 250 0.98 18.11 -4.20
N ASN A 251 0.33 17.16 -3.52
CA ASN A 251 0.43 16.98 -2.07
C ASN A 251 1.60 16.08 -1.64
N LEU A 252 2.44 15.60 -2.55
CA LEU A 252 3.52 14.67 -2.22
C LEU A 252 4.88 15.36 -2.30
N VAL A 253 5.70 15.14 -1.26
CA VAL A 253 7.08 15.63 -1.19
C VAL A 253 8.04 14.46 -1.10
N LYS A 254 9.06 14.46 -1.95
CA LYS A 254 10.15 13.48 -1.94
C LYS A 254 11.47 14.17 -1.62
N LEU A 255 12.11 13.71 -0.55
CA LEU A 255 13.48 14.08 -0.18
C LEU A 255 14.40 12.90 -0.51
N GLN A 256 15.49 13.17 -1.21
CA GLN A 256 16.52 12.17 -1.51
C GLN A 256 17.85 12.63 -0.94
N VAL A 257 18.56 11.69 -0.32
CA VAL A 257 19.94 11.86 0.13
C VAL A 257 20.77 10.74 -0.47
N THR A 258 21.74 11.09 -1.32
CA THR A 258 22.65 10.14 -1.95
C THR A 258 24.03 10.23 -1.30
N ASP A 259 24.53 9.08 -0.86
CA ASP A 259 25.88 8.91 -0.30
C ASP A 259 26.73 7.98 -1.18
N TYR A 260 28.04 8.04 -0.99
CA TYR A 260 29.00 7.22 -1.75
C TYR A 260 29.81 6.31 -0.82
N GLY A 261 29.20 5.92 0.30
CA GLY A 261 29.78 5.01 1.27
C GLY A 261 29.55 3.53 0.97
N PRO A 262 29.84 2.66 1.94
CA PRO A 262 29.73 1.20 1.77
C PRO A 262 28.29 0.68 1.62
N GLY A 263 27.29 1.55 1.83
CA GLY A 263 25.88 1.14 1.89
C GLY A 263 25.52 0.44 3.20
N PHE A 264 24.23 0.27 3.44
CA PHE A 264 23.70 -0.53 4.54
C PHE A 264 22.36 -1.16 4.15
N THR A 265 21.93 -2.15 4.94
CA THR A 265 20.58 -2.71 4.80
C THR A 265 19.62 -1.93 5.69
N LEU A 266 18.66 -1.25 5.07
CA LEU A 266 17.60 -0.58 5.81
C LEU A 266 16.66 -1.63 6.42
N THR A 267 16.45 -1.53 7.73
CA THR A 267 15.52 -2.37 8.48
C THR A 267 14.53 -1.49 9.24
N LYS A 268 13.30 -1.97 9.45
CA LYS A 268 12.36 -1.33 10.38
C LYS A 268 12.99 -1.29 11.77
N ARG A 269 13.01 -0.12 12.41
CA ARG A 269 13.55 0.06 13.76
C ARG A 269 12.47 0.59 14.69
N ALA A 270 12.26 -0.11 15.80
CA ALA A 270 11.51 0.46 16.92
C ALA A 270 12.27 1.67 17.49
N MET A 271 11.53 2.64 18.03
CA MET A 271 12.15 3.80 18.68
C MET A 271 13.01 3.32 19.86
N PRO A 272 14.33 3.52 19.84
CA PRO A 272 15.19 3.17 20.97
C PRO A 272 14.84 4.01 22.21
N ASP A 273 15.28 3.56 23.38
CA ASP A 273 15.14 4.30 24.63
C ASP A 273 15.62 5.76 24.47
N PRO A 274 14.92 6.77 25.03
CA PRO A 274 15.27 8.18 24.86
C PRO A 274 16.72 8.53 25.25
N PHE A 275 17.33 7.75 26.13
CA PHE A 275 18.71 7.91 26.61
C PHE A 275 19.73 7.06 25.82
N SER A 276 19.31 6.31 24.79
CA SER A 276 20.22 5.56 23.92
C SER A 276 21.13 6.51 23.14
N GLU A 277 22.44 6.29 23.22
CA GLU A 277 23.48 7.13 22.60
C GLU A 277 23.51 7.07 21.06
N GLY A 278 22.71 6.19 20.42
CA GLY A 278 22.68 6.07 18.98
C GLY A 278 21.48 5.28 18.44
N GLY A 279 21.36 5.26 17.11
CA GLY A 279 20.38 4.42 16.41
C GLY A 279 18.96 4.95 16.31
N ARG A 280 18.68 6.14 16.86
CA ARG A 280 17.35 6.79 16.81
C ARG A 280 17.01 7.38 15.44
N GLY A 281 18.00 7.81 14.66
CA GLY A 281 17.77 8.54 13.41
C GLY A 281 16.91 7.82 12.37
N ILE A 282 17.15 6.53 12.12
CA ILE A 282 16.31 5.75 11.19
C ILE A 282 14.88 5.60 11.72
N ALA A 283 14.71 5.38 13.03
CA ALA A 283 13.38 5.27 13.64
C ALA A 283 12.62 6.61 13.59
N LEU A 284 13.33 7.73 13.78
CA LEU A 284 12.76 9.08 13.64
C LEU A 284 12.29 9.33 12.20
N MET A 285 13.11 9.00 11.21
CA MET A 285 12.72 9.12 9.79
C MET A 285 11.53 8.21 9.45
N GLN A 286 11.53 6.95 9.91
CA GLN A 286 10.43 6.00 9.70
C GLN A 286 9.15 6.43 10.41
N SER A 287 9.23 7.21 11.49
CA SER A 287 8.08 7.76 12.19
C SER A 287 7.57 9.06 11.58
N ALA A 288 8.45 9.88 10.99
CA ALA A 288 8.10 11.19 10.45
C ALA A 288 7.60 11.12 9.00
N CYS A 289 8.15 10.21 8.20
CA CYS A 289 7.82 10.02 6.78
C CYS A 289 6.86 8.86 6.55
N ASP A 290 6.08 8.94 5.47
CA ASP A 290 5.11 7.90 5.12
C ASP A 290 5.79 6.71 4.42
N SER A 291 6.93 6.95 3.75
CA SER A 291 7.83 5.90 3.29
C SER A 291 9.29 6.31 3.46
N VAL A 292 10.13 5.32 3.79
CA VAL A 292 11.59 5.41 3.86
C VAL A 292 12.17 4.22 3.12
N ASP A 293 12.79 4.48 1.97
CA ASP A 293 13.41 3.46 1.12
C ASP A 293 14.91 3.74 0.98
N TYR A 294 15.72 2.69 0.89
CA TYR A 294 17.16 2.81 0.69
C TYR A 294 17.64 1.83 -0.38
N GLU A 295 18.35 2.33 -1.38
CA GLU A 295 18.85 1.53 -2.49
C GLU A 295 20.36 1.71 -2.66
N VAL A 296 21.09 0.60 -2.67
CA VAL A 296 22.52 0.56 -2.99
C VAL A 296 22.67 0.49 -4.51
N ARG A 297 23.21 1.54 -5.12
CA ARG A 297 23.41 1.63 -6.58
C ARG A 297 24.87 1.85 -6.94
N ARG A 298 25.24 1.50 -8.18
CA ARG A 298 26.60 1.77 -8.71
C ARG A 298 26.95 3.26 -8.77
N SER A 299 25.94 4.12 -8.88
CA SER A 299 26.08 5.57 -8.96
C SER A 299 25.99 6.28 -7.60
N GLY A 300 25.99 5.55 -6.48
CA GLY A 300 25.78 6.08 -5.13
C GLY A 300 24.55 5.48 -4.47
N ASN A 301 24.62 5.27 -3.15
CA ASN A 301 23.50 4.74 -2.37
C ASN A 301 22.49 5.85 -2.13
N CYS A 302 21.20 5.58 -2.33
CA CYS A 302 20.16 6.60 -2.28
C CYS A 302 19.14 6.28 -1.19
N LEU A 303 19.05 7.14 -0.18
CA LEU A 303 17.93 7.19 0.75
C LEU A 303 16.82 8.05 0.14
N THR A 304 15.61 7.51 0.07
CA THR A 304 14.41 8.19 -0.40
C THR A 304 13.40 8.28 0.73
N LEU A 305 12.93 9.49 1.02
CA LEU A 305 11.97 9.83 2.06
C LEU A 305 10.76 10.46 1.38
N LEU A 306 9.57 9.93 1.66
CA LEU A 306 8.31 10.41 1.08
C LEU A 306 7.38 10.91 2.18
N LYS A 307 6.79 12.09 1.97
CA LYS A 307 5.82 12.69 2.88
C LYS A 307 4.66 13.33 2.12
N ARG A 308 3.43 12.98 2.49
CA ARG A 308 2.20 13.62 2.04
C ARG A 308 1.88 14.81 2.94
N GLN A 309 1.54 15.91 2.28
CA GLN A 309 0.94 17.07 2.89
C GLN A 309 -0.43 16.69 3.45
N ALA A 310 -0.78 17.25 4.60
CA ALA A 310 -2.17 17.25 5.04
C ALA A 310 -3.00 17.95 3.96
N GLY A 311 -4.02 17.28 3.43
CA GLY A 311 -4.90 17.87 2.43
C GLY A 311 -5.53 19.18 2.93
N PRO A 312 -6.04 20.03 2.02
CA PRO A 312 -6.83 21.18 2.43
C PRO A 312 -8.06 20.80 3.27
#